data_AF-A0A8T5HLD4-F1
#
_entry.id   AF-A0A8T5HLD4-F1
#
_cell.length_a   1.000
_cell.length_b   1.000
_cell.length_c   1.000
_cell.angle_alpha   90.00
_cell.angle_beta   90.00
_cell.angle_gamma   90.00
#
_symmetry.space_group_name_H-M   'P 1'
#
loop_
_entity.id
_entity.type
_entity.pdbx_description
1 polymer ?
#
loop_
_entity_poly.entity_id
_entity_poly.type
_entity_poly.pdbx_seq_one_letter_code
_entity_poly.pdbx_strand_id
1 'polypeptide(L)'
;MSETTNPSFKEAKYIPDLRQKYLDSILEQNPSDSVGRIIYNPQRTESDSRIRFLMATNSITVEDAGYLMRKTKEFGDIACVLTPWNMLGNGENQDIYVNAEAFQNLTEDQLVRTITDHEYTHAHDMKHGIDIVGEYVLTTKDIEQIQPETLANMFELRAHLTVMTGLHKKNMLVTPEFSATFKSVLNYGAKLMIANPKSQFEKLVKDKQLALIDNTIESLGIQMGNLN
;
A
#
# COMPACT_ATOMS: atom_id res chain seq x y z
N MET A 1 23.24 28.24 14.34
CA MET A 1 22.13 27.47 13.76
C MET A 1 22.12 26.15 14.49
N SER A 2 21.06 25.84 15.26
CA SER A 2 20.97 24.52 15.89
C SER A 2 20.67 23.50 14.81
N GLU A 3 21.57 22.54 14.60
CA GLU A 3 21.25 21.33 13.85
C GLU A 3 20.07 20.67 14.55
N THR A 4 18.86 20.81 13.99
CA THR A 4 17.72 20.03 14.44
C THR A 4 17.96 18.62 13.94
N THR A 5 18.56 17.79 14.79
CA THR A 5 18.73 16.36 14.55
C THR A 5 17.35 15.71 14.45
N ASN A 6 17.09 15.00 13.35
CA ASN A 6 15.88 14.20 13.20
C ASN A 6 15.82 13.16 14.35
N PRO A 7 14.67 12.99 15.02
CA PRO A 7 14.56 12.06 16.13
C PRO A 7 14.77 10.62 15.65
N SER A 8 15.38 9.77 16.48
CA SER A 8 15.47 8.34 16.19
C SER A 8 14.12 7.63 16.36
N PHE A 9 13.94 6.45 15.73
CA PHE A 9 12.74 5.64 15.97
C PHE A 9 12.55 5.30 17.45
N LYS A 10 13.65 5.01 18.16
CA LYS A 10 13.60 4.72 19.60
C LYS A 10 13.00 5.88 20.39
N GLU A 11 13.42 7.12 20.11
CA GLU A 11 12.86 8.30 20.76
C GLU A 11 11.39 8.51 20.39
N ALA A 12 11.06 8.43 19.09
CA ALA A 12 9.70 8.58 18.58
C ALA A 12 8.73 7.50 19.11
N LYS A 13 9.21 6.28 19.38
CA LYS A 13 8.43 5.22 19.98
C LYS A 13 7.91 5.61 21.37
N TYR A 14 8.76 6.22 22.19
CA TYR A 14 8.43 6.56 23.59
C TYR A 14 7.94 7.99 23.80
N ILE A 15 8.23 8.92 22.89
CA ILE A 15 7.87 10.34 22.99
C ILE A 15 6.88 10.68 21.86
N PRO A 16 5.56 10.77 22.15
CA PRO A 16 4.53 10.99 21.13
C PRO A 16 4.78 12.21 20.24
N ASP A 17 5.29 13.31 20.80
CA ASP A 17 5.56 14.56 20.08
C ASP A 17 6.66 14.45 19.02
N LEU A 18 7.47 13.38 19.07
CA LEU A 18 8.53 13.13 18.09
C LEU A 18 8.06 12.23 16.93
N ARG A 19 6.87 11.63 17.00
CA ARG A 19 6.37 10.69 15.98
C ARG A 19 6.18 11.34 14.62
N GLN A 20 5.53 12.50 14.57
CA GLN A 20 5.36 13.21 13.29
C GLN A 20 6.71 13.59 12.69
N LYS A 21 7.62 14.17 13.48
CA LYS A 21 8.98 14.53 13.02
C LYS A 21 9.77 13.33 12.50
N TYR A 22 9.62 12.17 13.14
CA TYR A 22 10.23 10.93 12.67
C TYR A 22 9.63 10.50 11.32
N LEU A 23 8.31 10.52 11.16
CA LEU A 23 7.66 10.19 9.88
C LEU A 23 8.04 11.18 8.76
N ASP A 24 8.14 12.47 9.07
CA ASP A 24 8.63 13.49 8.14
C ASP A 24 10.05 13.14 7.64
N SER A 25 10.91 12.67 8.54
CA SER A 25 12.27 12.25 8.18
C SER A 25 12.31 11.02 7.27
N ILE A 26 11.34 10.11 7.36
CA ILE A 26 11.22 8.97 6.42
C ILE A 26 11.00 9.49 5.00
N LEU A 27 10.07 10.44 4.82
CA LEU A 27 9.79 11.03 3.50
C LEU A 27 10.98 11.84 2.98
N GLU A 28 11.67 12.58 3.84
CA GLU A 28 12.89 13.32 3.47
C GLU A 28 14.00 12.39 2.98
N GLN A 29 14.22 11.26 3.66
CA GLN A 29 15.24 10.27 3.30
C GLN A 29 14.84 9.39 2.12
N ASN A 30 13.54 9.17 1.92
CA ASN A 30 12.97 8.33 0.88
C ASN A 30 11.92 9.14 0.11
N PRO A 31 12.34 10.16 -0.66
CA PRO A 31 11.42 10.99 -1.40
C PRO A 31 10.65 10.15 -2.43
N SER A 32 9.34 10.37 -2.49
CA SER A 32 8.46 9.78 -3.49
C SER A 32 7.76 10.90 -4.23
N ASP A 33 7.68 10.78 -5.55
CA ASP A 33 6.92 11.73 -6.36
C ASP A 33 5.41 11.55 -6.15
N SER A 34 4.98 10.42 -5.59
CA SER A 34 3.58 10.01 -5.46
C SER A 34 3.01 10.22 -4.07
N VAL A 35 3.86 10.53 -3.08
CA VAL A 35 3.46 10.78 -1.69
C VAL A 35 3.55 12.26 -1.38
N GLY A 36 2.45 12.82 -0.88
CA GLY A 36 2.38 14.21 -0.44
C GLY A 36 2.92 14.35 0.98
N ARG A 37 2.39 13.56 1.92
CA ARG A 37 2.74 13.59 3.34
C ARG A 37 2.61 12.20 3.97
N ILE A 38 3.36 11.99 5.05
CA ILE A 38 3.16 10.86 5.97
C ILE A 38 2.65 11.44 7.29
N ILE A 39 1.42 11.11 7.68
CA ILE A 39 0.69 11.77 8.77
C ILE A 39 0.54 10.82 9.94
N TYR A 40 1.06 11.19 11.10
CA TYR A 40 0.77 10.49 12.35
C TYR A 40 -0.68 10.76 12.77
N ASN A 41 -1.51 9.72 12.80
CA ASN A 41 -2.95 9.84 12.92
C ASN A 41 -3.53 8.90 14.01
N PRO A 42 -3.12 9.05 15.28
CA PRO A 42 -3.43 8.09 16.35
C PRO A 42 -4.93 7.97 16.67
N GLN A 43 -5.71 9.00 16.37
CA GLN A 43 -7.13 9.11 16.70
C GLN A 43 -8.02 9.08 15.45
N ARG A 44 -7.42 8.84 14.28
CA ARG A 44 -8.10 8.81 12.98
C ARG A 44 -8.80 10.13 12.60
N THR A 45 -8.50 11.23 13.29
CA THR A 45 -9.12 12.54 13.06
C THR A 45 -8.77 13.10 11.69
N GLU A 46 -7.53 12.93 11.24
CA GLU A 46 -7.07 13.41 9.93
C GLU A 46 -7.68 12.58 8.80
N SER A 47 -7.67 11.25 8.94
CA SER A 47 -8.31 10.33 7.98
C SER A 47 -9.82 10.57 7.86
N ASP A 48 -10.52 10.73 8.99
CA ASP A 48 -11.96 11.00 8.99
C ASP A 48 -12.27 12.36 8.36
N SER A 49 -11.41 13.36 8.61
CA SER A 49 -11.53 14.69 7.99
C SER A 49 -11.31 14.63 6.49
N ARG A 50 -10.34 13.86 6.01
CA ARG A 50 -10.11 13.62 4.58
C ARG A 50 -11.31 12.95 3.92
N ILE A 51 -11.88 11.91 4.53
CA ILE A 51 -13.07 11.23 4.00
C ILE A 51 -14.25 12.20 3.92
N ARG A 52 -14.50 13.00 4.97
CA ARG A 52 -15.57 14.02 4.96
C ARG A 52 -15.34 15.08 3.89
N PHE A 53 -14.10 15.51 3.69
CA PHE A 53 -13.75 16.45 2.61
C PHE A 53 -14.07 15.86 1.24
N LEU A 54 -13.64 14.63 0.96
CA LEU A 54 -13.93 13.94 -0.31
C LEU A 54 -15.43 13.76 -0.56
N MET A 55 -16.21 13.50 0.50
CA MET A 55 -17.67 13.48 0.39
C MET A 55 -18.24 14.86 0.04
N ALA A 56 -17.77 15.91 0.72
CA ALA A 56 -18.26 17.27 0.52
C ALA A 56 -17.96 17.83 -0.87
N THR A 57 -16.88 17.36 -1.51
CA THR A 57 -16.51 17.71 -2.89
C THR A 57 -17.15 16.81 -3.94
N ASN A 58 -18.03 15.88 -3.55
CA ASN A 58 -18.60 14.84 -4.41
C ASN A 58 -17.53 13.97 -5.12
N SER A 59 -16.33 13.89 -4.54
CA SER A 59 -15.26 13.02 -5.04
C SER A 59 -15.53 11.55 -4.71
N ILE A 60 -16.34 11.27 -3.68
CA ILE A 60 -16.77 9.92 -3.31
C ILE A 60 -18.25 9.89 -2.96
N THR A 61 -18.86 8.71 -3.10
CA THR A 61 -20.24 8.48 -2.65
C THR A 61 -20.30 8.26 -1.13
N VAL A 62 -21.51 8.26 -0.56
CA VAL A 62 -21.74 7.89 0.85
C VAL A 62 -21.34 6.43 1.12
N GLU A 63 -21.53 5.55 0.14
CA GLU A 63 -21.16 4.14 0.23
C GLU A 63 -19.63 3.98 0.27
N ASP A 64 -18.91 4.67 -0.61
CA ASP A 64 -17.44 4.70 -0.63
C ASP A 64 -16.88 5.24 0.69
N ALA A 65 -17.47 6.31 1.22
CA ALA A 65 -17.08 6.84 2.52
C ALA A 65 -17.31 5.82 3.64
N GLY A 66 -18.44 5.12 3.63
CA GLY A 66 -18.71 4.03 4.58
C GLY A 66 -17.68 2.91 4.49
N TYR A 67 -17.25 2.54 3.27
CA TYR A 67 -16.18 1.57 3.05
C TYR A 67 -14.83 2.06 3.61
N LEU A 68 -14.41 3.28 3.27
CA LEU A 68 -13.14 3.86 3.73
C LEU A 68 -13.11 3.99 5.26
N MET A 69 -14.22 4.41 5.88
CA MET A 69 -14.34 4.49 7.35
C MET A 69 -14.31 3.12 8.04
N ARG A 70 -14.76 2.05 7.37
CA ARG A 70 -14.61 0.69 7.89
C ARG A 70 -13.17 0.20 7.72
N LYS A 71 -12.53 0.48 6.58
CA LYS A 71 -11.09 0.18 6.37
C LYS A 71 -10.23 0.75 7.50
N THR A 72 -10.42 2.02 7.83
CA THR A 72 -9.68 2.65 8.94
C THR A 72 -10.01 2.07 10.31
N LYS A 73 -11.21 1.47 10.51
CA LYS A 73 -11.68 0.98 11.81
C LYS A 73 -11.40 -0.49 12.09
N GLU A 74 -11.68 -1.35 11.13
CA GLU A 74 -11.77 -2.81 11.30
C GLU A 74 -10.45 -3.51 11.00
N PHE A 75 -9.58 -2.93 10.16
CA PHE A 75 -8.41 -3.64 9.65
C PHE A 75 -7.14 -3.49 10.50
N GLY A 76 -7.16 -2.62 11.51
CA GLY A 76 -5.96 -2.39 12.33
C GLY A 76 -4.76 -1.95 11.49
N ASP A 77 -5.01 -1.39 10.29
CA ASP A 77 -3.98 -0.99 9.34
C ASP A 77 -3.03 -0.03 10.04
N ILE A 78 -1.78 -0.45 10.12
CA ILE A 78 -0.73 0.28 10.81
C ILE A 78 -0.34 1.54 10.02
N ALA A 79 -0.44 1.47 8.70
CA ALA A 79 -0.39 2.59 7.77
C ALA A 79 -1.40 2.36 6.62
N CYS A 80 -1.90 3.41 5.97
CA CYS A 80 -2.78 3.28 4.81
C CYS A 80 -2.81 4.53 3.92
N VAL A 81 -3.04 4.34 2.62
CA VAL A 81 -3.51 5.36 1.68
C VAL A 81 -5.04 5.35 1.62
N LEU A 82 -5.67 6.50 1.86
CA LEU A 82 -7.13 6.65 1.91
C LEU A 82 -7.68 7.37 0.70
N THR A 83 -7.61 6.69 -0.43
CA THR A 83 -8.00 7.24 -1.71
C THR A 83 -9.01 6.28 -2.37
N PRO A 84 -10.12 6.79 -2.90
CA PRO A 84 -11.10 5.96 -3.60
C PRO A 84 -10.59 5.53 -4.98
N TRP A 85 -11.10 4.39 -5.48
CA TRP A 85 -10.70 3.86 -6.78
C TRP A 85 -11.08 4.76 -7.97
N ASN A 86 -12.10 5.60 -7.83
CA ASN A 86 -12.48 6.59 -8.84
C ASN A 86 -11.52 7.77 -8.95
N MET A 87 -10.41 7.76 -8.21
CA MET A 87 -9.30 8.71 -8.34
C MET A 87 -8.02 8.04 -8.88
N LEU A 88 -8.06 6.75 -9.23
CA LEU A 88 -6.93 5.99 -9.75
C LEU A 88 -6.32 6.59 -11.03
N GLY A 89 -5.07 7.03 -10.98
CA GLY A 89 -4.38 7.62 -12.12
C GLY A 89 -4.77 9.08 -12.39
N ASN A 90 -5.28 9.80 -11.39
CA ASN A 90 -5.67 11.21 -11.53
C ASN A 90 -4.47 12.19 -11.47
N GLY A 91 -3.26 11.69 -11.20
CA GLY A 91 -2.04 12.50 -11.10
C GLY A 91 -1.83 13.20 -9.76
N GLU A 92 -2.71 13.00 -8.78
CA GLU A 92 -2.58 13.62 -7.46
C GLU A 92 -1.65 12.80 -6.54
N ASN A 93 -0.87 13.52 -5.73
CA ASN A 93 -0.09 12.89 -4.67
C ASN A 93 -1.00 12.43 -3.54
N GLN A 94 -0.64 11.31 -2.92
CA GLN A 94 -1.43 10.69 -1.85
C GLN A 94 -0.81 10.93 -0.48
N ASP A 95 -1.66 11.08 0.53
CA ASP A 95 -1.23 11.09 1.93
C ASP A 95 -1.27 9.67 2.50
N ILE A 96 -0.27 9.33 3.32
CA ILE A 96 -0.20 8.07 4.06
C ILE A 96 -0.51 8.35 5.52
N TYR A 97 -1.49 7.66 6.09
CA TYR A 97 -1.90 7.82 7.48
C TYR A 97 -1.33 6.69 8.32
N VAL A 98 -0.55 7.00 9.36
CA VAL A 98 0.12 6.04 10.25
C VAL A 98 -0.51 6.09 11.64
N ASN A 99 -1.03 4.95 12.11
CA ASN A 99 -1.73 4.85 13.38
C ASN A 99 -0.76 4.69 14.58
N ALA A 100 -1.29 4.77 15.81
CA ALA A 100 -0.46 4.67 17.03
C ALA A 100 0.18 3.28 17.19
N GLU A 101 -0.55 2.24 16.78
CA GLU A 101 -0.16 0.84 16.82
C GLU A 101 1.12 0.57 16.01
N ALA A 102 1.42 1.40 15.01
CA ALA A 102 2.65 1.34 14.22
C ALA A 102 3.90 1.34 15.09
N PHE A 103 3.99 2.33 15.98
CA PHE A 103 5.14 2.52 16.87
C PHE A 103 5.17 1.47 18.00
N GLN A 104 4.02 0.87 18.32
CA GLN A 104 3.93 -0.14 19.38
C GLN A 104 4.39 -1.51 18.88
N ASN A 105 3.88 -1.92 17.71
CA ASN A 105 3.94 -3.28 17.22
C ASN A 105 5.06 -3.55 16.20
N LEU A 106 5.57 -2.52 15.54
CA LEU A 106 6.63 -2.68 14.53
C LEU A 106 8.02 -2.33 15.09
N THR A 107 9.03 -2.94 14.49
CA THR A 107 10.41 -2.43 14.51
C THR A 107 10.55 -1.24 13.56
N GLU A 108 11.64 -0.47 13.70
CA GLU A 108 11.97 0.64 12.79
C GLU A 108 11.95 0.21 11.33
N ASP A 109 12.70 -0.86 11.06
CA ASP A 109 12.82 -1.49 9.75
C ASP A 109 11.48 -1.92 9.15
N GLN A 110 10.60 -2.50 9.96
CA GLN A 110 9.26 -2.90 9.54
C GLN A 110 8.40 -1.67 9.22
N LEU A 111 8.40 -0.65 10.09
CA LEU A 111 7.63 0.56 9.86
C LEU A 111 8.07 1.27 8.58
N VAL A 112 9.39 1.44 8.39
CA VAL A 112 9.94 2.08 7.20
C VAL A 112 9.51 1.30 5.96
N ARG A 113 9.64 -0.04 5.93
CA ARG A 113 9.20 -0.85 4.77
C ARG A 113 7.70 -0.81 4.53
N THR A 114 6.88 -0.90 5.58
CA THR A 114 5.42 -0.76 5.44
C THR A 114 5.08 0.56 4.75
N ILE A 115 5.77 1.65 5.09
CA ILE A 115 5.56 2.94 4.44
C ILE A 115 6.17 2.94 3.02
N THR A 116 7.47 2.71 2.87
CA THR A 116 8.23 2.98 1.65
C THR A 116 8.09 1.93 0.56
N ASP A 117 7.74 0.70 0.93
CA ASP A 117 7.62 -0.41 -0.01
C ASP A 117 6.13 -0.69 -0.28
N HIS A 118 5.30 -0.77 0.76
CA HIS A 118 3.88 -1.10 0.63
C HIS A 118 3.02 0.13 0.31
N GLU A 119 2.94 1.11 1.22
CA GLU A 119 2.06 2.27 1.03
C GLU A 119 2.51 3.19 -0.11
N TYR A 120 3.81 3.30 -0.38
CA TYR A 120 4.32 4.02 -1.55
C TYR A 120 3.88 3.35 -2.86
N THR A 121 3.76 2.01 -2.90
CA THR A 121 3.22 1.32 -4.07
C THR A 121 1.76 1.69 -4.28
N HIS A 122 0.95 1.70 -3.22
CA HIS A 122 -0.44 2.15 -3.29
C HIS A 122 -0.55 3.61 -3.75
N ALA A 123 0.29 4.50 -3.20
CA ALA A 123 0.34 5.90 -3.59
C ALA A 123 0.74 6.08 -5.06
N HIS A 124 1.74 5.33 -5.53
CA HIS A 124 2.18 5.31 -6.91
C HIS A 124 1.06 4.87 -7.85
N ASP A 125 0.44 3.72 -7.57
CA ASP A 125 -0.63 3.19 -8.39
C ASP A 125 -1.83 4.17 -8.40
N MET A 126 -2.16 4.80 -7.26
CA MET A 126 -3.20 5.83 -7.20
C MET A 126 -2.88 7.09 -8.00
N LYS A 127 -1.62 7.54 -8.02
CA LYS A 127 -1.23 8.72 -8.78
C LYS A 127 -1.16 8.45 -10.29
N HIS A 128 -0.49 7.37 -10.67
CA HIS A 128 -0.09 7.11 -12.05
C HIS A 128 -0.98 6.09 -12.77
N GLY A 129 -1.83 5.38 -12.03
CA GLY A 129 -2.55 4.21 -12.52
C GLY A 129 -1.73 2.94 -12.35
N ILE A 130 -2.35 1.78 -12.62
CA ILE A 130 -1.67 0.48 -12.54
C ILE A 130 -1.12 0.11 -13.91
N ASP A 131 0.20 -0.03 -14.01
CA ASP A 131 0.84 -0.57 -15.21
C ASP A 131 0.53 -2.07 -15.37
N ILE A 132 -0.11 -2.40 -16.48
CA ILE A 132 -0.36 -3.75 -16.97
C ILE A 132 0.76 -4.10 -17.97
N VAL A 133 1.92 -4.42 -17.40
CA VAL A 133 3.11 -4.99 -18.08
C VAL A 133 3.40 -4.33 -19.44
N GLY A 134 3.49 -2.99 -19.48
CA GLY A 134 3.97 -2.22 -20.62
C GLY A 134 3.02 -2.14 -21.83
N GLU A 135 1.80 -2.67 -21.70
CA GLU A 135 0.78 -2.58 -22.75
C GLU A 135 -0.25 -1.49 -22.46
N TYR A 136 -0.62 -1.35 -21.19
CA TYR A 136 -1.75 -0.53 -20.79
C TYR A 136 -1.58 0.01 -19.37
N VAL A 137 -2.04 1.23 -19.13
CA VAL A 137 -2.12 1.80 -17.77
C VAL A 137 -3.59 1.88 -17.38
N LEU A 138 -3.95 1.12 -16.36
CA LEU A 138 -5.29 1.08 -15.80
C LEU A 138 -5.53 2.33 -14.97
N THR A 139 -6.57 3.08 -15.34
CA THR A 139 -6.94 4.36 -14.72
C THR A 139 -8.42 4.37 -14.33
N THR A 140 -8.91 5.51 -13.82
CA THR A 140 -10.33 5.76 -13.54
C THR A 140 -11.26 5.46 -14.72
N LYS A 141 -10.78 5.48 -15.97
CA LYS A 141 -11.59 5.17 -17.15
C LYS A 141 -11.94 3.68 -17.26
N ASP A 142 -11.22 2.83 -16.55
CA ASP A 142 -11.28 1.37 -16.68
C ASP A 142 -11.94 0.69 -15.49
N ILE A 143 -12.09 1.39 -14.37
CA ILE A 143 -12.57 0.79 -13.12
C ILE A 143 -13.96 0.17 -13.29
N GLU A 144 -14.81 0.76 -14.14
CA GLU A 144 -16.15 0.23 -14.42
C GLU A 144 -16.10 -1.07 -15.22
N GLN A 145 -14.96 -1.41 -15.82
CA GLN A 145 -14.74 -2.66 -16.55
C GLN A 145 -14.12 -3.77 -15.68
N ILE A 146 -13.75 -3.46 -14.43
CA ILE A 146 -13.13 -4.39 -13.47
C ILE A 146 -13.99 -4.50 -12.21
N GLN A 147 -14.12 -5.69 -11.62
CA GLN A 147 -14.85 -5.83 -10.35
C GLN A 147 -14.06 -5.18 -9.21
N PRO A 148 -14.73 -4.51 -8.24
CA PRO A 148 -14.03 -3.89 -7.11
C PRO A 148 -13.13 -4.86 -6.34
N GLU A 149 -13.55 -6.13 -6.19
CA GLU A 149 -12.75 -7.15 -5.51
C GLU A 149 -11.50 -7.53 -6.30
N THR A 150 -11.59 -7.67 -7.63
CA THR A 150 -10.42 -7.91 -8.48
C THR A 150 -9.43 -6.75 -8.37
N LEU A 151 -9.91 -5.51 -8.46
CA LEU A 151 -9.07 -4.32 -8.33
C LEU A 151 -8.38 -4.26 -6.96
N ALA A 152 -9.12 -4.49 -5.87
CA ALA A 152 -8.56 -4.52 -4.52
C ALA A 152 -7.49 -5.61 -4.35
N ASN A 153 -7.74 -6.82 -4.84
CA ASN A 153 -6.77 -7.91 -4.76
C ASN A 153 -5.51 -7.64 -5.60
N MET A 154 -5.64 -6.99 -6.76
CA MET A 154 -4.49 -6.57 -7.57
C MET A 154 -3.64 -5.51 -6.86
N PHE A 155 -4.29 -4.52 -6.23
CA PHE A 155 -3.61 -3.46 -5.48
C PHE A 155 -2.74 -4.04 -4.37
N GLU A 156 -3.33 -4.88 -3.51
CA GLU A 156 -2.61 -5.50 -2.40
C GLU A 156 -1.52 -6.47 -2.87
N LEU A 157 -1.79 -7.23 -3.94
CA LEU A 157 -0.80 -8.13 -4.53
C LEU A 157 0.45 -7.36 -4.95
N ARG A 158 0.30 -6.26 -5.68
CA ARG A 158 1.41 -5.45 -6.19
C ARG A 158 2.23 -4.87 -5.04
N ALA A 159 1.58 -4.30 -4.03
CA ALA A 159 2.26 -3.76 -2.86
C ALA A 159 3.05 -4.86 -2.11
N HIS A 160 2.48 -6.05 -1.93
CA HIS A 160 3.19 -7.17 -1.29
C HIS A 160 4.32 -7.75 -2.15
N LEU A 161 4.18 -7.77 -3.48
CA LEU A 161 5.29 -8.15 -4.38
C LEU A 161 6.47 -7.17 -4.22
N THR A 162 6.21 -5.85 -4.16
CA THR A 162 7.25 -4.84 -3.91
C THR A 162 7.99 -5.10 -2.59
N VAL A 163 7.25 -5.31 -1.50
CA VAL A 163 7.84 -5.63 -0.18
C VAL A 163 8.69 -6.91 -0.27
N MET A 164 8.16 -7.96 -0.88
CA MET A 164 8.86 -9.25 -1.01
C MET A 164 10.17 -9.12 -1.79
N THR A 165 10.15 -8.39 -2.92
CA THR A 165 11.36 -8.10 -3.71
C THR A 165 12.36 -7.26 -2.92
N GLY A 166 11.90 -6.28 -2.14
CA GLY A 166 12.75 -5.47 -1.26
C GLY A 166 13.45 -6.31 -0.19
N LEU A 167 12.72 -7.21 0.48
CA LEU A 167 13.25 -8.14 1.47
C LEU A 167 14.25 -9.12 0.83
N HIS A 168 13.98 -9.63 -0.36
CA HIS A 168 14.91 -10.51 -1.07
C HIS A 168 16.23 -9.78 -1.39
N LYS A 169 16.19 -8.54 -1.90
CA LYS A 169 17.39 -7.73 -2.17
C LYS A 169 18.25 -7.49 -0.93
N LYS A 170 17.63 -7.51 0.26
CA LYS A 170 18.30 -7.39 1.57
C LYS A 170 18.73 -8.75 2.15
N ASN A 171 18.62 -9.84 1.39
CA ASN A 171 18.92 -11.22 1.81
C ASN A 171 18.09 -11.70 3.02
N MET A 172 16.84 -11.25 3.15
CA MET A 172 15.96 -11.54 4.30
C MET A 172 15.01 -12.74 4.09
N LEU A 173 15.38 -13.71 3.24
CA LEU A 173 14.49 -14.80 2.79
C LEU A 173 14.02 -15.76 3.88
N VAL A 174 14.78 -15.89 4.97
CA VAL A 174 14.47 -16.78 6.09
C VAL A 174 13.79 -16.06 7.27
N THR A 175 13.38 -14.81 7.08
CA THR A 175 12.74 -14.02 8.15
C THR A 175 11.24 -14.33 8.24
N PRO A 176 10.64 -14.24 9.45
CA PRO A 176 9.19 -14.35 9.63
C PRO A 176 8.41 -13.35 8.77
N GLU A 177 8.96 -12.16 8.56
CA GLU A 177 8.36 -11.11 7.74
C GLU A 177 8.34 -11.46 6.25
N PHE A 178 9.42 -12.03 5.72
CA PHE A 178 9.43 -12.53 4.35
C PHE A 178 8.40 -13.65 4.17
N SER A 179 8.35 -14.60 5.11
CA SER A 179 7.39 -15.70 5.07
C SER A 179 5.94 -15.20 5.15
N ALA A 180 5.64 -14.22 6.00
CA ALA A 180 4.33 -13.58 6.08
C ALA A 180 3.97 -12.84 4.78
N THR A 181 4.91 -12.06 4.22
CA THR A 181 4.70 -11.33 2.96
C THR A 181 4.48 -12.28 1.80
N PHE A 182 5.27 -13.35 1.70
CA PHE A 182 5.10 -14.39 0.68
C PHE A 182 3.73 -15.07 0.77
N LYS A 183 3.26 -15.39 1.99
CA LYS A 183 1.89 -15.91 2.20
C LYS A 183 0.82 -14.92 1.74
N SER A 184 0.98 -13.62 1.99
CA SER A 184 0.08 -12.60 1.45
C SER A 184 0.07 -12.59 -0.08
N VAL A 185 1.24 -12.62 -0.74
CA VAL A 185 1.35 -12.71 -2.20
C VAL A 185 0.58 -13.92 -2.74
N LEU A 186 0.81 -15.11 -2.17
CA LEU A 186 0.09 -16.32 -2.57
C LEU A 186 -1.42 -16.21 -2.34
N ASN A 187 -1.85 -15.63 -1.23
CA ASN A 187 -3.27 -15.46 -0.90
C ASN A 187 -3.98 -14.52 -1.89
N TYR A 188 -3.40 -13.35 -2.19
CA TYR A 188 -3.98 -12.43 -3.16
C TYR A 188 -3.93 -13.01 -4.59
N GLY A 189 -2.86 -13.71 -4.95
CA GLY A 189 -2.77 -14.46 -6.21
C GLY A 189 -3.89 -15.51 -6.31
N ALA A 190 -4.13 -16.30 -5.26
CA ALA A 190 -5.21 -17.29 -5.23
C ALA A 190 -6.59 -16.66 -5.37
N LYS A 191 -6.85 -15.53 -4.69
CA LYS A 191 -8.10 -14.77 -4.85
C LYS A 191 -8.31 -14.29 -6.29
N LEU A 192 -7.26 -13.79 -6.94
CA LEU A 192 -7.34 -13.40 -8.36
C LEU A 192 -7.58 -14.60 -9.28
N MET A 193 -6.93 -15.75 -9.03
CA MET A 193 -7.13 -16.96 -9.82
C MET A 193 -8.60 -17.40 -9.83
N ILE A 194 -9.28 -17.39 -8.67
CA ILE A 194 -10.68 -17.83 -8.55
C ILE A 194 -11.70 -16.75 -8.91
N ALA A 195 -11.30 -15.47 -9.00
CA ALA A 195 -12.19 -14.38 -9.38
C ALA A 195 -12.78 -14.63 -10.78
N ASN A 196 -14.10 -14.50 -10.91
CA ASN A 196 -14.81 -14.65 -12.17
C ASN A 196 -14.89 -13.28 -12.88
N PRO A 197 -14.09 -13.03 -13.93
CA PRO A 197 -14.03 -11.69 -14.55
C PRO A 197 -15.37 -11.32 -15.20
N LYS A 198 -15.81 -10.07 -15.03
CA LYS A 198 -17.04 -9.55 -15.66
C LYS A 198 -16.87 -9.22 -17.15
N SER A 199 -15.62 -9.07 -17.61
CA SER A 199 -15.31 -8.70 -18.99
C SER A 199 -14.05 -9.41 -19.51
N GLN A 200 -13.88 -9.47 -20.84
CA GLN A 200 -12.63 -9.95 -21.44
C GLN A 200 -11.44 -9.05 -21.09
N PHE A 201 -11.70 -7.75 -20.91
CA PHE A 201 -10.68 -6.80 -20.47
C PHE A 201 -10.19 -7.11 -19.05
N GLU A 202 -11.11 -7.33 -18.10
CA GLU A 202 -10.73 -7.73 -16.74
C GLU A 202 -9.98 -9.07 -16.72
N LYS A 203 -10.39 -10.02 -17.56
CA LYS A 203 -9.66 -11.29 -17.71
C LYS A 203 -8.22 -11.05 -18.16
N LEU A 204 -8.00 -10.24 -19.19
CA LEU A 204 -6.66 -9.88 -19.65
C LEU A 204 -5.83 -9.25 -18.53
N VAL A 205 -6.39 -8.25 -17.84
CA VAL A 205 -5.74 -7.55 -16.73
C VAL A 205 -5.34 -8.54 -15.63
N LYS A 206 -6.26 -9.40 -15.21
CA LYS A 206 -6.04 -10.45 -14.22
C LYS A 206 -4.92 -11.40 -14.64
N ASP A 207 -4.98 -11.93 -15.86
CA ASP A 207 -4.01 -12.92 -16.36
C ASP A 207 -2.60 -12.31 -16.41
N LYS A 208 -2.48 -11.03 -16.78
CA LYS A 208 -1.20 -10.30 -16.78
C LYS A 208 -0.65 -10.09 -15.36
N GLN A 209 -1.50 -9.78 -14.38
CA GLN A 209 -1.04 -9.64 -12.99
C GLN A 209 -0.64 -11.00 -12.39
N LEU A 210 -1.34 -12.08 -12.73
CA LEU A 210 -0.93 -13.43 -12.29
C LEU A 210 0.42 -13.83 -12.89
N ALA A 211 0.65 -13.56 -14.18
CA ALA A 211 1.94 -13.81 -14.82
C ALA A 211 3.08 -12.99 -14.18
N LEU A 212 2.81 -11.78 -13.69
CA LEU A 212 3.79 -10.98 -12.94
C LEU A 212 4.23 -11.67 -11.64
N ILE A 213 3.31 -12.36 -10.94
CA ILE A 213 3.64 -13.16 -9.75
C ILE A 213 4.63 -14.26 -10.12
N ASP A 214 4.28 -15.07 -11.12
CA ASP A 214 5.06 -16.23 -11.54
C ASP A 214 6.49 -15.79 -11.93
N ASN A 215 6.59 -14.77 -12.78
CA ASN A 215 7.87 -14.20 -13.19
C ASN A 215 8.67 -13.64 -12.00
N THR A 216 8.01 -12.99 -11.04
CA THR A 216 8.69 -12.46 -9.86
C THR A 216 9.22 -13.59 -8.98
N ILE A 217 8.40 -14.59 -8.65
CA ILE A 217 8.81 -15.74 -7.83
C ILE A 217 9.97 -16.49 -8.48
N GLU A 218 9.87 -16.74 -9.80
CA GLU A 218 10.94 -17.39 -10.57
C GLU A 218 12.23 -16.56 -10.55
N SER A 219 12.15 -15.24 -10.78
CA SER A 219 13.32 -14.36 -10.79
C SER A 219 14.05 -14.27 -9.44
N LEU A 220 13.32 -14.49 -8.34
CA LEU A 220 13.88 -14.52 -6.99
C LEU A 220 14.47 -15.90 -6.64
N GLY A 221 14.39 -16.88 -7.54
CA GLY A 221 14.91 -18.23 -7.30
C GLY A 221 14.23 -18.95 -6.14
N ILE A 222 13.03 -18.51 -5.75
CA ILE A 222 12.29 -19.09 -4.63
C ILE A 222 11.71 -20.43 -5.08
N GLN A 223 12.39 -21.52 -4.73
CA GLN A 223 11.80 -22.86 -4.88
C GLN A 223 10.73 -23.05 -3.83
N MET A 224 9.48 -23.30 -4.24
CA MET A 224 8.34 -23.49 -3.32
C MET A 224 8.56 -24.59 -2.27
N GLY A 225 9.51 -25.52 -2.49
CA GLY A 225 9.87 -26.58 -1.54
C GLY A 225 10.69 -26.15 -0.32
N ASN A 226 11.15 -24.90 -0.23
CA ASN A 226 11.99 -24.39 0.87
C ASN A 226 11.22 -23.59 1.94
N LEU A 227 9.89 -23.56 1.87
CA LEU A 227 9.04 -22.81 2.78
C LEU A 227 8.29 -23.77 3.70
N ASN A 228 9.02 -24.38 4.64
CA ASN A 228 8.44 -25.14 5.76
C ASN A 228 8.37 -24.28 7.01
#